data_AF-B8FD20-F1
#
_entry.id   AF-B8FD20-F1
#
_cell.length_a   1.000
_cell.length_b   1.000
_cell.length_c   1.000
_cell.angle_alpha   90.00
_cell.angle_beta   90.00
_cell.angle_gamma   90.00
#
_symmetry.space_group_name_H-M   'P 1'
#
loop_
_entity.id
_entity.type
_entity.pdbx_description
1 polymer ?
#
loop_
_entity_poly.entity_id
_entity_poly.type
_entity_poly.pdbx_seq_one_letter_code
_entity_poly.pdbx_strand_id
1 'polypeptide(L)'
;MQASESVFKGMLKVAGLPVRPSYRPSEVCALFGISSRQFSRMVCDYERHPNTGAPLDPSTLYSFMLRKERRVPYSEMVDYIQRNDTYERNNGI
;
A
#
# COMPACT_ATOMS: atom_id res chain seq x y z
N MET A 1 12.66 -10.02 11.20
CA MET A 1 11.30 -9.57 10.79
C MET A 1 11.39 -8.08 10.58
N GLN A 2 11.13 -7.57 9.37
CA GLN A 2 11.26 -6.14 9.07
C GLN A 2 10.18 -5.35 9.83
N ALA A 3 10.52 -4.16 10.35
CA ALA A 3 9.62 -3.35 11.19
C ALA A 3 8.27 -3.04 10.50
N SER A 4 8.30 -2.75 9.19
CA SER A 4 7.10 -2.48 8.38
C SER A 4 6.14 -3.67 8.30
N GLU A 5 6.65 -4.90 8.31
CA GLU A 5 5.82 -6.10 8.27
C GLU A 5 5.06 -6.28 9.60
N SER A 6 5.72 -5.99 10.74
CA SER A 6 5.05 -6.01 12.04
C SER A 6 4.00 -4.91 12.17
N VAL A 7 4.26 -3.72 11.61
CA VAL A 7 3.28 -2.62 11.57
C VAL A 7 2.06 -3.06 10.77
N PHE A 8 2.26 -3.59 9.56
CA PHE A 8 1.15 -4.03 8.73
C PHE A 8 0.31 -5.13 9.38
N LYS A 9 0.95 -6.13 9.99
CA LYS A 9 0.27 -7.17 10.77
C LYS A 9 -0.53 -6.58 11.95
N GLY A 10 -0.02 -5.54 12.60
CA GLY A 10 -0.72 -4.78 13.61
C GLY A 10 -2.00 -4.12 13.08
N MET A 11 -1.92 -3.46 11.92
CA MET A 11 -3.07 -2.84 11.25
C MET A 11 -4.15 -3.88 10.90
N LEU A 12 -3.75 -5.02 10.34
CA LEU A 12 -4.67 -6.11 10.02
C LEU A 12 -5.41 -6.63 11.26
N LYS A 13 -4.68 -6.79 12.37
CA LYS A 13 -5.26 -7.22 13.65
C LYS A 13 -6.31 -6.23 14.16
N VAL A 14 -6.02 -4.93 14.10
CA VAL A 14 -6.96 -3.87 14.52
C VAL A 14 -8.19 -3.84 13.62
N ALA A 15 -8.01 -4.00 12.31
CA ALA A 15 -9.11 -4.03 11.34
C ALA A 15 -9.92 -5.35 11.33
N GLY A 16 -9.51 -6.35 12.11
CA GLY A 16 -10.14 -7.68 12.12
C GLY A 16 -9.98 -8.44 10.80
N LEU A 17 -8.95 -8.12 10.01
CA LEU A 17 -8.69 -8.74 8.72
C LEU A 17 -7.65 -9.85 8.85
N PRO A 18 -7.83 -11.02 8.20
CA PRO A 18 -6.83 -12.06 8.18
C PRO A 18 -5.68 -11.69 7.23
N VAL A 19 -4.51 -12.29 7.47
CA VAL A 19 -3.38 -12.18 6.54
C VAL A 19 -3.73 -12.89 5.23
N ARG A 20 -3.66 -12.16 4.12
CA ARG A 20 -3.90 -12.68 2.76
C ARG A 20 -2.80 -12.24 1.80
N PRO A 21 -2.61 -12.96 0.68
CA PRO A 21 -1.66 -12.56 -0.36
C PRO A 21 -1.99 -11.23 -1.04
N SER A 22 -3.27 -10.81 -1.04
CA SER A 22 -3.71 -9.53 -1.59
C SER A 22 -5.02 -9.04 -0.96
N TYR A 23 -5.27 -7.74 -1.05
CA TYR A 23 -6.40 -7.04 -0.42
C TYR A 23 -7.24 -6.28 -1.45
N ARG A 24 -8.54 -6.15 -1.17
CA ARG A 24 -9.50 -5.39 -1.98
C ARG A 24 -9.34 -3.88 -1.76
N PRO A 25 -9.78 -3.03 -2.70
CA PRO A 25 -9.80 -1.59 -2.54
C PRO A 25 -10.47 -1.14 -1.24
N SER A 26 -11.61 -1.73 -0.89
CA SER A 26 -12.34 -1.40 0.35
C SER A 26 -11.55 -1.75 1.61
N GLU A 27 -10.84 -2.89 1.61
CA GLU A 27 -9.98 -3.30 2.73
C GLU A 27 -8.77 -2.36 2.86
N VAL A 28 -8.15 -1.98 1.73
CA VAL A 28 -7.03 -1.03 1.71
C VAL A 28 -7.48 0.36 2.20
N CYS A 29 -8.65 0.82 1.75
CA CYS A 29 -9.24 2.08 2.21
C CYS A 29 -9.49 2.06 3.72
N ALA A 30 -10.03 0.97 4.25
CA ALA A 30 -10.28 0.81 5.68
C ALA A 30 -8.97 0.75 6.50
N LEU A 31 -7.95 0.05 6.00
CA LEU A 31 -6.65 -0.08 6.68
C LEU A 31 -5.93 1.27 6.80
N PHE A 32 -5.96 2.10 5.75
CA PHE A 32 -5.26 3.38 5.73
C PHE A 32 -6.15 4.60 6.06
N GLY A 33 -7.44 4.41 6.30
CA GLY A 33 -8.36 5.51 6.60
C GLY A 33 -8.56 6.49 5.42
N ILE A 34 -8.44 6.02 4.18
CA ILE A 34 -8.56 6.84 2.97
C ILE A 34 -9.87 6.61 2.23
N SER A 35 -10.29 7.61 1.46
CA SER A 35 -11.46 7.48 0.57
C SER A 35 -11.16 6.62 -0.66
N SER A 36 -12.22 6.04 -1.26
CA SER A 36 -12.11 5.31 -2.53
C SER A 36 -11.54 6.17 -3.66
N ARG A 37 -11.83 7.48 -3.64
CA ARG A 37 -11.29 8.46 -4.60
C ARG A 37 -9.78 8.63 -4.44
N GLN A 38 -9.30 8.75 -3.20
CA GLN A 38 -7.85 8.82 -2.93
C GLN A 38 -7.17 7.53 -3.37
N PHE A 39 -7.71 6.37 -2.98
CA PHE A 39 -7.19 5.08 -3.42
C PHE A 39 -7.10 4.97 -4.95
N SER A 40 -8.16 5.41 -5.66
CA SER A 40 -8.16 5.39 -7.12
C SER A 40 -7.04 6.25 -7.72
N ARG A 41 -6.75 7.42 -7.14
CA ARG A 41 -5.63 8.28 -7.58
C ARG A 41 -4.29 7.60 -7.35
N MET A 42 -4.05 7.14 -6.12
CA MET A 42 -2.79 6.47 -5.74
C MET A 42 -2.44 5.29 -6.66
N VAL A 43 -3.45 4.58 -7.16
CA VAL A 43 -3.24 3.46 -8.06
C VAL A 43 -3.15 3.89 -9.53
N CYS A 44 -3.98 4.84 -9.97
CA CYS A 44 -3.93 5.32 -11.36
C CYS A 44 -2.62 6.03 -11.67
N ASP A 45 -2.06 6.73 -10.68
CA ASP A 45 -0.83 7.51 -10.80
C ASP A 45 0.42 6.65 -10.54
N TYR A 46 0.26 5.34 -10.26
CA TYR A 46 1.37 4.44 -10.03
C TYR A 46 2.17 4.19 -11.31
N GLU A 47 3.44 4.60 -11.28
CA GLU A 47 4.40 4.35 -12.35
C GLU A 47 5.71 3.84 -11.75
N ARG A 48 6.31 2.81 -12.38
CA ARG A 48 7.59 2.25 -11.94
C ARG A 48 8.74 2.98 -12.60
N HIS A 49 9.73 3.34 -11.80
CA HIS A 49 11.00 3.85 -12.29
C HIS A 49 11.72 2.75 -13.10
N PRO A 50 12.12 3.01 -14.36
CA PRO A 50 12.59 1.97 -15.28
C PRO A 50 13.86 1.24 -14.81
N ASN A 51 14.73 1.94 -14.07
CA ASN A 51 16.02 1.40 -13.65
C ASN A 51 16.02 0.76 -12.25
N THR A 52 15.06 1.10 -11.39
CA THR A 52 15.07 0.70 -9.97
C THR A 52 13.86 -0.15 -9.60
N GLY A 53 12.79 -0.14 -10.41
CA GLY A 53 11.55 -0.84 -10.12
C GLY A 53 10.71 -0.24 -8.98
N ALA A 54 11.23 0.77 -8.28
CA ALA A 54 10.50 1.53 -7.26
C ALA A 54 9.44 2.45 -7.91
N PRO A 55 8.40 2.86 -7.19
CA PRO A 55 7.47 3.86 -7.71
C PRO A 55 8.17 5.21 -7.90
N LEU A 56 7.78 5.96 -8.93
CA LEU A 56 8.22 7.34 -9.14
C LEU A 56 7.74 8.28 -8.01
N ASP A 57 6.50 8.09 -7.57
CA ASP A 57 5.92 8.78 -6.41
C ASP A 57 5.74 7.78 -5.25
N PRO A 58 6.44 7.96 -4.11
CA PRO A 58 6.33 7.08 -2.94
C PRO A 58 4.91 6.93 -2.37
N SER A 59 4.03 7.90 -2.62
CA SER A 59 2.64 7.93 -2.14
C SER A 59 1.69 7.07 -2.99
N THR A 60 2.16 6.51 -4.11
CA THR A 60 1.38 5.64 -5.00
C THR A 60 1.43 4.17 -4.58
N LEU A 61 0.47 3.39 -5.08
CA LEU A 61 0.30 1.96 -4.75
C LEU A 61 0.27 1.08 -5.99
N TYR A 62 1.13 0.07 -6.02
CA TYR A 62 1.03 -0.99 -7.01
C TYR A 62 -0.28 -1.76 -6.84
N SER A 63 -0.94 -2.08 -7.94
CA SER A 63 -2.06 -3.00 -7.93
C SER A 63 -2.11 -3.80 -9.23
N PHE A 64 -2.85 -4.89 -9.20
CA PHE A 64 -3.12 -5.72 -10.36
C PHE A 64 -4.62 -6.02 -10.47
N MET A 65 -5.05 -6.39 -11.66
CA MET A 65 -6.43 -6.81 -11.92
C MET A 65 -6.55 -8.33 -11.79
N LEU A 66 -7.41 -8.79 -10.89
CA LEU A 66 -7.84 -10.17 -10.81
C LEU A 66 -9.25 -10.26 -11.43
N ARG A 67 -9.31 -10.67 -12.70
CA ARG A 67 -10.52 -10.59 -13.54
C ARG A 67 -11.04 -9.15 -13.64
N LYS A 68 -12.06 -8.81 -12.85
CA LYS A 68 -12.70 -7.48 -12.81
C LYS A 68 -12.48 -6.75 -11.48
N GLU A 69 -11.75 -7.36 -10.55
CA GLU A 69 -11.46 -6.78 -9.24
C GLU A 69 -9.99 -6.35 -9.16
N ARG A 70 -9.76 -5.09 -8.82
CA ARG A 70 -8.42 -4.60 -8.51
C ARG A 70 -7.96 -5.18 -7.16
N ARG A 71 -6.68 -5.51 -7.04
CA ARG A 71 -6.06 -6.08 -5.84
C ARG A 71 -4.71 -5.44 -5.57
N VAL A 72 -4.41 -5.21 -4.28
CA VAL A 72 -3.09 -4.76 -3.83
C VAL A 72 -2.40 -5.93 -3.14
N PRO A 73 -1.19 -6.35 -3.58
CA PRO A 73 -0.50 -7.47 -2.99
C PRO A 73 0.01 -7.15 -1.58
N TYR A 74 0.17 -8.18 -0.75
CA TYR A 74 0.68 -8.05 0.62
C TYR A 74 2.05 -7.35 0.66
N SER A 75 2.97 -7.74 -0.23
CA SER A 75 4.32 -7.16 -0.29
C SER A 75 4.27 -5.65 -0.54
N GLU A 76 3.42 -5.20 -1.47
CA GLU A 76 3.28 -3.77 -1.75
C GLU A 76 2.77 -2.99 -0.53
N MET A 77 1.88 -3.56 0.29
CA MET A 77 1.40 -2.89 1.50
C MET A 77 2.53 -2.69 2.52
N VAL A 78 3.41 -3.70 2.66
CA VAL A 78 4.59 -3.62 3.53
C VAL A 78 5.59 -2.62 2.98
N ASP A 79 5.88 -2.68 1.68
CA ASP A 79 6.79 -1.77 0.99
C ASP A 79 6.28 -0.33 1.07
N TYR A 80 4.97 -0.11 0.90
CA TYR A 80 4.34 1.21 1.02
C TYR A 80 4.55 1.81 2.41
N ILE A 81 4.35 1.04 3.47
CA ILE A 81 4.61 1.49 4.85
C ILE A 81 6.08 1.85 5.01
N GLN A 82 7.00 1.02 4.51
CA GLN A 82 8.43 1.30 4.58
C GLN A 82 8.81 2.60 3.85
N ARG A 83 8.26 2.81 2.65
CA ARG A 83 8.50 4.02 1.84
C ARG A 83 8.00 5.27 2.56
N ASN A 84 6.79 5.24 3.10
CA ASN A 84 6.18 6.42 3.71
C ASN A 84 6.73 6.73 5.12
N ASP A 85 7.07 5.73 5.93
CA ASP A 85 7.76 5.93 7.22
C ASP A 85 9.15 6.59 7.01
N THR A 86 9.84 6.21 5.94
CA THR A 86 11.13 6.82 5.57
C THR A 86 10.95 8.23 4.98
N TYR A 87 9.89 8.44 4.21
CA TYR A 87 9.60 9.73 3.60
C TYR A 87 9.23 10.79 4.65
N GLU A 88 8.37 10.46 5.62
CA GLU A 88 8.03 11.35 6.74
C GLU A 88 9.28 11.72 7.56
N ARG A 89 10.19 10.76 7.80
CA ARG A 89 11.47 11.04 8.48
C ARG A 89 12.36 12.01 7.70
N ASN A 90 12.40 11.92 6.37
CA ASN A 90 13.30 12.72 5.54
C ASN A 90 12.71 14.08 5.14
N ASN A 91 11.39 14.19 5.03
CA ASN A 91 10.71 15.39 4.53
C ASN A 91 9.81 16.09 5.56
N GLY A 92 9.76 15.58 6.80
CA GLY A 92 9.26 16.28 7.99
C GLY A 92 8.02 17.16 7.76
N ILE A 93 6.87 16.50 7.57
CA ILE A 93 5.56 17.14 7.78
C ILE A 93 5.12 16.81 9.21
#